data_AF-A0A7C6CAZ0-F1
#
_entry.id   AF-A0A7C6CAZ0-F1
#
_cell.length_a   1.000
_cell.length_b   1.000
_cell.length_c   1.000
_cell.angle_alpha   90.00
_cell.angle_beta   90.00
_cell.angle_gamma   90.00
#
_symmetry.space_group_name_H-M   'P 1'
#
loop_
_entity.id
_entity.type
_entity.pdbx_description
1 polymer ?
#
loop_
_entity_poly.entity_id
_entity_poly.type
_entity_poly.pdbx_seq_one_letter_code
_entity_poly.pdbx_strand_id
1 'polypeptide(L)'
;MKKNVLKIIVENINFFEDNKFEIDFTNQLQVTNHDSTHPYYHLESRIYLAKYLAFVGVNASGKTTIIEILSAVFDFYFYNRPFNERILSKFFRGSPLKTTFIYEYNAKVFKIISIITNHNEADVILFEDDNDYYINNYSIVEEVIYEKRLNKSTVKSSLLVDGFVEIFRRSKLDEKTKVFLGENESMINILNHKTKQTVVSVIENGISLKKIPLPPLGIKIDLEIVKYLDPSIKEIKEIKLSNLKERKITNNISYLIEFEGGKEIEVSLRQLNNVLSMGTLKGMRTFFEVKEVLRSGGYYLIDEIEAHLNRTIILDIIKLFEDHETNPNNATLIFTTHYTEILDAFIRNDQIIYIHRNGKYEIKTTNYSSLSKRNELKRSDVYFADTFNLGTAISYKNFLNMKKLFILTSKDKNE
;
A
#
# COMPACT_ATOMS: atom_id res chain seq x y z
N MET A 1 -6.92 7.92 -17.66
CA MET A 1 -5.69 7.12 -17.63
C MET A 1 -5.00 7.36 -16.30
N LYS A 2 -4.51 6.30 -15.64
CA LYS A 2 -3.78 6.34 -14.37
C LYS A 2 -2.35 6.89 -14.61
N LYS A 3 -1.76 7.53 -13.59
CA LYS A 3 -0.30 7.79 -13.56
C LYS A 3 0.41 6.48 -13.21
N ASN A 4 1.13 5.94 -14.17
CA ASN A 4 1.84 4.68 -14.05
C ASN A 4 3.19 4.91 -13.34
N VAL A 5 3.24 4.73 -12.02
CA VAL A 5 4.48 4.81 -11.24
C VAL A 5 5.47 3.79 -11.78
N LEU A 6 6.67 4.27 -12.11
CA LEU A 6 7.78 3.47 -12.60
C LEU A 6 8.79 3.22 -11.49
N LYS A 7 9.10 4.24 -10.68
CA LYS A 7 10.13 4.16 -9.64
C LYS A 7 9.91 5.19 -8.54
N ILE A 8 10.19 4.78 -7.31
CA ILE A 8 10.22 5.66 -6.13
C ILE A 8 11.58 5.48 -5.45
N ILE A 9 12.19 6.59 -5.07
CA ILE A 9 13.40 6.63 -4.24
C ILE A 9 13.15 7.63 -3.12
N VAL A 10 13.45 7.24 -1.89
CA VAL A 10 13.40 8.08 -0.70
C VAL A 10 14.76 8.01 -0.04
N GLU A 11 15.47 9.14 -0.01
CA GLU A 11 16.80 9.29 0.57
C GLU A 11 16.73 10.12 1.86
N ASN A 12 17.76 9.99 2.70
CA ASN A 12 17.82 10.56 4.04
C ASN A 12 16.70 10.01 4.96
N ILE A 13 16.41 8.72 4.82
CA ILE A 13 15.43 8.01 5.64
C ILE A 13 16.12 7.13 6.67
N ASN A 14 15.80 7.37 7.94
CA ASN A 14 16.35 6.62 9.06
C ASN A 14 15.93 5.15 9.03
N PHE A 15 16.74 4.30 9.66
CA PHE A 15 16.53 2.87 9.80
C PHE A 15 16.67 2.05 8.51
N PHE A 16 16.91 2.66 7.35
CA PHE A 16 17.22 1.92 6.12
C PHE A 16 18.72 1.87 5.88
N GLU A 17 19.19 0.78 5.27
CA GLU A 17 20.57 0.69 4.78
C GLU A 17 20.84 1.85 3.81
N ASP A 18 22.04 2.45 3.92
CA ASP A 18 22.46 3.64 3.16
C ASP A 18 21.53 4.86 3.30
N ASN A 19 20.67 4.89 4.34
CA ASN A 19 19.61 5.88 4.55
C ASN A 19 18.71 6.05 3.32
N LYS A 20 18.43 4.94 2.60
CA LYS A 20 17.73 4.97 1.33
C LYS A 20 16.71 3.83 1.20
N PHE A 21 15.50 4.17 0.80
CA PHE A 21 14.48 3.24 0.34
C PHE A 21 14.26 3.41 -1.17
N GLU A 22 14.25 2.29 -1.91
CA GLU A 22 14.06 2.29 -3.35
C GLU A 22 13.12 1.17 -3.76
N ILE A 23 12.20 1.48 -4.68
CA ILE A 23 11.35 0.49 -5.33
C ILE A 23 11.15 0.80 -6.82
N ASP A 24 11.28 -0.25 -7.63
CA ASP A 24 11.08 -0.24 -9.08
C ASP A 24 9.82 -1.07 -9.40
N PHE A 25 8.88 -0.44 -10.10
CA PHE A 25 7.60 -1.04 -10.50
C PHE A 25 7.68 -1.72 -11.88
N THR A 26 8.81 -1.58 -12.57
CA THR A 26 9.04 -2.18 -13.90
C THR A 26 9.53 -3.63 -13.79
N ASN A 27 9.29 -4.41 -14.84
CA ASN A 27 9.72 -5.81 -14.92
C ASN A 27 11.24 -5.94 -14.80
N GLN A 28 11.77 -6.68 -13.83
CA GLN A 28 13.21 -6.90 -13.69
C GLN A 28 13.73 -8.01 -14.59
N LEU A 29 12.90 -9.03 -14.83
CA LEU A 29 13.19 -10.13 -15.74
C LEU A 29 12.59 -9.85 -17.13
N GLN A 30 13.17 -10.50 -18.16
CA GLN A 30 12.60 -10.45 -19.50
C GLN A 30 11.18 -11.01 -19.51
N VAL A 31 10.30 -10.40 -20.31
CA VAL A 31 8.94 -10.86 -20.53
C VAL A 31 8.89 -11.49 -21.92
N THR A 32 8.57 -12.78 -21.98
CA THR A 32 8.59 -13.58 -23.23
C THR A 32 7.21 -14.07 -23.66
N ASN A 33 6.24 -14.14 -22.73
CA ASN A 33 4.87 -14.57 -23.02
C ASN A 33 3.92 -13.37 -22.88
N HIS A 34 2.88 -13.31 -23.72
CA HIS A 34 1.96 -12.18 -23.84
C HIS A 34 0.50 -12.58 -23.64
N ASP A 35 0.23 -13.67 -22.92
CA ASP A 35 -1.13 -14.16 -22.70
C ASP A 35 -1.95 -13.19 -21.84
N SER A 36 -3.28 -13.25 -21.95
CA SER A 36 -4.24 -12.38 -21.26
C SER A 36 -4.23 -12.52 -19.72
N THR A 37 -3.50 -13.50 -19.18
CA THR A 37 -3.30 -13.70 -17.74
C THR A 37 -1.91 -13.26 -17.27
N HIS A 38 -1.15 -12.58 -18.12
CA HIS A 38 0.21 -12.18 -17.75
C HIS A 38 0.17 -11.19 -16.57
N PRO A 39 0.97 -11.40 -15.49
CA PRO A 39 0.91 -10.59 -14.26
C PRO A 39 1.53 -9.19 -14.40
N TYR A 40 1.70 -8.75 -15.65
CA TYR A 40 2.20 -7.43 -16.00
C TYR A 40 1.23 -6.71 -16.92
N TYR A 41 1.25 -5.39 -16.82
CA TYR A 41 0.69 -4.50 -17.81
C TYR A 41 1.78 -4.06 -18.79
N HIS A 42 1.52 -4.20 -20.09
CA HIS A 42 2.42 -3.69 -21.12
C HIS A 42 2.28 -2.17 -21.20
N LEU A 43 3.39 -1.46 -20.95
CA LEU A 43 3.42 0.00 -20.99
C LEU A 43 3.74 0.50 -22.39
N GLU A 44 4.94 0.17 -22.89
CA GLU A 44 5.42 0.47 -24.24
C GLU A 44 6.69 -0.33 -24.50
N SER A 45 6.97 -0.69 -25.76
CA SER A 45 8.18 -1.44 -26.14
C SER A 45 8.38 -2.72 -25.29
N ARG A 46 9.52 -2.89 -24.62
CA ARG A 46 9.80 -4.01 -23.69
C ARG A 46 9.64 -3.64 -22.21
N ILE A 47 8.87 -2.60 -21.92
CA ILE A 47 8.65 -2.10 -20.57
C ILE A 47 7.28 -2.56 -20.09
N TYR A 48 7.28 -3.22 -18.96
CA TYR A 48 6.10 -3.80 -18.34
C TYR A 48 6.02 -3.37 -16.88
N LEU A 49 4.80 -3.15 -16.38
CA LEU A 49 4.54 -2.75 -15.00
C LEU A 49 3.90 -3.87 -14.21
N ALA A 50 4.37 -4.05 -12.98
CA ALA A 50 3.84 -5.05 -12.08
C ALA A 50 2.36 -4.76 -11.73
N LYS A 51 1.47 -5.75 -11.88
CA LYS A 51 0.07 -5.67 -11.42
C LYS A 51 -0.04 -5.87 -9.91
N TYR A 52 0.97 -6.49 -9.30
CA TYR A 52 1.11 -6.57 -7.86
C TYR A 52 2.58 -6.55 -7.41
N LEU A 53 2.83 -6.12 -6.18
CA LEU A 53 4.13 -6.16 -5.49
C LEU A 53 3.94 -6.71 -4.08
N ALA A 54 4.61 -7.82 -3.80
CA ALA A 54 4.53 -8.52 -2.52
C ALA A 54 5.78 -8.26 -1.68
N PHE A 55 5.60 -7.62 -0.53
CA PHE A 55 6.63 -7.38 0.46
C PHE A 55 6.61 -8.45 1.54
N VAL A 56 7.63 -9.32 1.55
CA VAL A 56 7.66 -10.48 2.44
C VAL A 56 8.79 -10.37 3.44
N GLY A 57 8.50 -10.65 4.70
CA GLY A 57 9.50 -10.61 5.76
C GLY A 57 8.94 -11.06 7.09
N VAL A 58 9.83 -11.34 8.04
CA VAL A 58 9.43 -11.75 9.40
C VAL A 58 8.78 -10.60 10.17
N ASN A 59 8.22 -10.91 11.33
CA ASN A 59 7.67 -9.89 12.22
C ASN A 59 8.76 -8.87 12.58
N ALA A 60 8.38 -7.60 12.65
CA ALA A 60 9.28 -6.47 12.91
C ALA A 60 10.45 -6.26 11.91
N SER A 61 10.39 -6.86 10.71
CA SER A 61 11.40 -6.65 9.66
C SER A 61 11.35 -5.27 9.02
N GLY A 62 10.21 -4.57 9.08
CA GLY A 62 10.00 -3.27 8.42
C GLY A 62 8.86 -3.22 7.41
N LYS A 63 8.03 -4.27 7.32
CA LYS A 63 6.85 -4.37 6.42
C LYS A 63 5.92 -3.16 6.51
N THR A 64 5.34 -2.92 7.69
CA THR A 64 4.44 -1.79 7.93
C THR A 64 5.10 -0.45 7.64
N THR A 65 6.38 -0.29 8.01
CA THR A 65 7.16 0.92 7.71
C THR A 65 7.20 1.22 6.21
N ILE A 66 7.38 0.21 5.36
CA ILE A 66 7.42 0.39 3.90
C ILE A 66 6.05 0.81 3.35
N ILE A 67 4.95 0.24 3.86
CA ILE A 67 3.59 0.65 3.48
C ILE A 67 3.32 2.10 3.91
N GLU A 68 3.69 2.48 5.13
CA GLU A 68 3.56 3.87 5.62
C GLU A 68 4.34 4.86 4.73
N ILE A 69 5.57 4.52 4.31
CA ILE A 69 6.37 5.36 3.41
C ILE A 69 5.73 5.49 2.03
N LEU A 70 5.29 4.37 1.44
CA LEU A 70 4.64 4.39 0.13
C LEU A 70 3.34 5.18 0.15
N SER A 71 2.53 5.00 1.22
CA SER A 71 1.31 5.78 1.43
C SER A 71 1.62 7.27 1.51
N ALA A 72 2.62 7.68 2.30
CA ALA A 72 3.03 9.09 2.40
C ALA A 72 3.49 9.69 1.06
N VAL A 73 4.29 8.95 0.30
CA VAL A 73 4.76 9.37 -1.03
C VAL A 73 3.58 9.51 -1.99
N PHE A 74 2.63 8.58 -1.96
CA PHE A 74 1.43 8.65 -2.80
C PHE A 74 0.49 9.78 -2.39
N ASP A 75 0.26 9.99 -1.10
CA ASP A 75 -0.48 11.16 -0.59
C ASP A 75 0.15 12.46 -1.08
N PHE A 76 1.48 12.57 -0.99
CA PHE A 76 2.23 13.73 -1.44
C PHE A 76 2.09 14.00 -2.95
N TYR A 77 2.35 13.02 -3.80
CA TYR A 77 2.34 13.25 -5.26
C TYR A 77 0.96 13.15 -5.91
N PHE A 78 0.04 12.31 -5.40
CA PHE A 78 -1.27 12.12 -6.04
C PHE A 78 -2.36 13.00 -5.47
N TYR A 79 -2.32 13.30 -4.18
CA TYR A 79 -3.34 14.11 -3.51
C TYR A 79 -2.85 15.50 -3.12
N ASN A 80 -1.57 15.82 -3.40
CA ASN A 80 -0.92 17.03 -2.91
C ASN A 80 -1.10 17.19 -1.40
N ARG A 81 -1.07 16.05 -0.69
CA ARG A 81 -1.24 16.02 0.75
C ARG A 81 0.12 16.11 1.43
N PRO A 82 0.21 16.88 2.50
CA PRO A 82 1.44 16.96 3.23
C PRO A 82 1.89 15.63 3.81
N PHE A 83 3.21 15.36 3.78
CA PHE A 83 3.81 14.30 4.59
C PHE A 83 3.36 14.51 6.04
N ASN A 84 2.73 13.48 6.62
CA ASN A 84 2.26 13.53 7.99
C ASN A 84 3.44 13.70 8.96
N GLU A 85 3.32 14.61 9.94
CA GLU A 85 4.32 14.82 11.00
C GLU A 85 4.75 13.51 11.70
N ARG A 86 3.82 12.58 11.92
CA ARG A 86 4.13 11.25 12.48
C ARG A 86 5.14 10.50 11.60
N ILE A 87 5.01 10.60 10.28
CA ILE A 87 5.91 9.95 9.33
C ILE A 87 7.23 10.74 9.27
N LEU A 88 7.15 12.08 9.22
CA LEU A 88 8.30 13.00 9.28
C LEU A 88 9.18 12.75 10.52
N SER A 89 8.61 12.83 11.72
CA SER A 89 9.31 12.63 13.00
C SER A 89 9.83 11.20 13.22
N LYS A 90 9.10 10.19 12.71
CA LYS A 90 9.46 8.77 12.84
C LYS A 90 10.65 8.42 11.94
N PHE A 91 10.64 8.88 10.69
CA PHE A 91 11.61 8.39 9.69
C PHE A 91 12.65 9.43 9.25
N PHE A 92 12.47 10.71 9.55
CA PHE A 92 13.29 11.78 8.98
C PHE A 92 13.76 12.72 10.09
N ARG A 93 14.94 12.43 10.67
CA ARG A 93 15.53 13.27 11.73
C ARG A 93 16.78 13.97 11.22
N GLY A 94 16.84 15.29 11.40
CA GLY A 94 18.06 16.09 11.31
C GLY A 94 18.61 16.36 9.91
N SER A 95 17.97 15.86 8.84
CA SER A 95 18.36 16.17 7.46
C SER A 95 17.13 16.32 6.56
N PRO A 96 17.19 17.17 5.50
CA PRO A 96 16.11 17.28 4.54
C PRO A 96 15.86 15.94 3.84
N LEU A 97 14.60 15.53 3.79
CA LEU A 97 14.15 14.38 3.03
C LEU A 97 14.32 14.66 1.53
N LYS A 98 14.83 13.69 0.77
CA LYS A 98 14.88 13.78 -0.69
C LYS A 98 14.07 12.65 -1.32
N THR A 99 13.07 12.99 -2.11
CA THR A 99 12.23 12.03 -2.83
C THR A 99 12.47 12.15 -4.33
N THR A 100 12.58 11.00 -5.01
CA THR A 100 12.55 10.91 -6.47
C THR A 100 11.34 10.06 -6.87
N PHE A 101 10.42 10.68 -7.60
CA PHE A 101 9.19 10.05 -8.07
C PHE A 101 9.16 10.03 -9.59
N ILE A 102 9.16 8.84 -10.17
CA ILE A 102 9.15 8.65 -11.62
C ILE A 102 7.85 7.95 -12.01
N TYR A 103 7.09 8.57 -12.91
CA TYR A 103 5.84 8.02 -13.41
C TYR A 103 5.67 8.28 -14.91
N GLU A 104 4.90 7.42 -15.56
CA GLU A 104 4.43 7.60 -16.93
C GLU A 104 2.99 8.11 -16.93
N TYR A 105 2.70 9.03 -17.86
CA TYR A 105 1.36 9.47 -18.18
C TYR A 105 1.28 9.93 -19.64
N ASN A 106 0.35 9.38 -20.42
CA ASN A 106 0.12 9.71 -21.83
C ASN A 106 1.39 9.68 -22.70
N ALA A 107 2.13 8.57 -22.65
CA ALA A 107 3.39 8.33 -23.38
C ALA A 107 4.52 9.32 -23.03
N LYS A 108 4.44 9.97 -21.87
CA LYS A 108 5.51 10.80 -21.31
C LYS A 108 5.95 10.25 -19.97
N VAL A 109 7.24 10.29 -19.71
CA VAL A 109 7.83 9.94 -18.42
C VAL A 109 8.24 11.22 -17.72
N PHE A 110 7.71 11.40 -16.52
CA PHE A 110 8.04 12.50 -15.64
C PHE A 110 8.91 11.99 -14.50
N LYS A 111 9.94 12.77 -14.14
CA LYS A 111 10.78 12.55 -12.96
C LYS A 111 10.71 13.79 -12.10
N ILE A 112 10.22 13.66 -10.89
CA ILE A 112 10.13 14.74 -9.91
C ILE A 112 11.14 14.45 -8.80
N ILE A 113 12.02 15.40 -8.52
CA ILE A 113 12.96 15.35 -7.40
C ILE A 113 12.56 16.45 -6.43
N SER A 114 12.14 16.10 -5.23
CA SER A 114 11.69 17.04 -4.19
C SER A 114 12.64 16.97 -2.99
N ILE A 115 13.09 18.12 -2.49
CA ILE A 115 13.86 18.27 -1.25
C ILE A 115 12.94 18.91 -0.22
N ILE A 116 12.68 18.21 0.87
CA ILE A 116 11.64 18.53 1.85
C ILE A 116 12.30 18.69 3.21
N THR A 117 12.05 19.81 3.89
CA THR A 117 12.57 20.06 5.24
C THR A 117 11.41 20.16 6.23
N ASN A 118 11.61 19.63 7.43
CA ASN A 118 10.71 19.86 8.56
C ASN A 118 11.24 21.05 9.37
N HIS A 119 10.37 21.99 9.74
CA HIS A 119 10.66 23.10 10.63
C HIS A 119 10.23 22.67 12.03
N ASN A 120 11.20 22.46 12.91
CA ASN A 120 11.00 21.89 14.25
C ASN A 120 10.28 22.83 15.25
N GLU A 121 9.55 23.85 14.81
CA GLU A 121 8.86 24.81 15.67
C GLU A 121 7.39 24.95 15.27
N ALA A 122 6.49 24.18 15.89
CA ALA A 122 5.09 24.57 16.06
C ALA A 122 4.49 23.94 17.33
N ASP A 123 3.79 24.78 18.08
CA ASP A 123 3.01 24.43 19.25
C ASP A 123 1.93 23.38 18.94
N VAL A 124 1.85 22.36 19.79
CA VAL A 124 0.78 21.36 19.78
C VAL A 124 -0.52 22.06 20.20
N ILE A 125 -1.43 22.31 19.25
CA ILE A 125 -2.80 22.68 19.60
C ILE A 125 -3.61 21.39 19.74
N LEU A 126 -3.75 20.91 20.98
CA LEU A 126 -4.67 19.83 21.31
C LEU A 126 -6.11 20.38 21.27
N PHE A 127 -6.95 19.86 20.37
CA PHE A 127 -8.40 20.01 20.47
C PHE A 127 -9.00 18.69 20.98
N GLU A 128 -9.97 18.77 21.88
CA GLU A 128 -10.58 17.63 22.61
C GLU A 128 -11.50 16.72 21.78
N ASP A 129 -11.49 16.81 20.46
CA ASP A 129 -12.21 15.87 19.59
C ASP A 129 -11.20 15.00 18.84
N ASP A 130 -11.48 13.69 18.71
CA ASP A 130 -10.67 12.57 18.16
C ASP A 130 -9.98 12.76 16.76
N ASN A 131 -9.89 13.99 16.24
CA ASN A 131 -9.08 14.39 15.09
C ASN A 131 -7.93 15.31 15.55
N ASP A 132 -6.77 14.74 15.85
CA ASP A 132 -5.53 15.51 15.98
C ASP A 132 -5.25 16.26 14.67
N TYR A 133 -5.49 17.58 14.64
CA TYR A 133 -5.08 18.46 13.56
C TYR A 133 -3.64 18.92 13.82
N TYR A 134 -2.67 18.17 13.31
CA TYR A 134 -1.27 18.60 13.30
C TYR A 134 -1.10 19.76 12.31
N ILE A 135 -0.55 20.89 12.77
CA ILE A 135 -0.06 21.94 11.87
C ILE A 135 1.27 21.42 11.30
N ASN A 136 1.21 20.86 10.09
CA ASN A 136 2.39 20.36 9.39
C ASN A 136 3.32 21.52 9.04
N ASN A 137 4.42 21.66 9.77
CA ASN A 137 5.45 22.65 9.52
C ASN A 137 6.58 22.10 8.64
N TYR A 138 6.29 21.58 7.45
CA TYR A 138 7.33 21.28 6.46
C TYR A 138 7.23 22.24 5.27
N SER A 139 8.35 22.47 4.61
CA SER A 139 8.38 23.13 3.31
C SER A 139 9.23 22.38 2.29
N ILE A 140 8.88 22.53 1.02
CA ILE A 140 9.66 22.01 -0.11
C ILE A 140 10.74 23.05 -0.43
N VAL A 141 11.99 22.77 -0.03
CA VAL A 141 13.14 23.66 -0.22
C VAL A 141 13.46 23.85 -1.70
N GLU A 142 13.43 22.76 -2.45
CA GLU A 142 13.62 22.77 -3.90
C GLU A 142 12.85 21.60 -4.49
N GLU A 143 12.33 21.80 -5.70
CA GLU A 143 11.75 20.71 -6.47
C GLU A 143 12.06 20.92 -7.94
N VAL A 144 12.41 19.84 -8.63
CA VAL A 144 12.74 19.87 -10.05
C VAL A 144 11.94 18.80 -10.78
N ILE A 145 11.22 19.21 -11.81
CA ILE A 145 10.45 18.32 -12.66
C ILE A 145 11.18 18.20 -13.99
N TYR A 146 11.43 16.96 -14.38
CA TYR A 146 11.94 16.60 -15.69
C TYR A 146 10.90 15.82 -16.49
N GLU A 147 10.94 15.97 -17.81
CA GLU A 147 10.09 15.25 -18.76
C GLU A 147 10.94 14.56 -19.82
N LYS A 148 10.48 13.40 -20.31
CA LYS A 148 10.87 12.86 -21.61
C LYS A 148 9.72 12.12 -22.28
N ARG A 149 9.83 11.88 -23.58
CA ARG A 149 8.86 11.06 -24.33
C ARG A 149 9.22 9.58 -24.27
N LEU A 150 8.19 8.75 -24.17
CA LEU A 150 8.28 7.31 -24.29
C LEU A 150 8.00 6.93 -25.75
N ASN A 151 8.98 6.29 -26.39
CA ASN A 151 8.89 5.89 -27.79
C ASN A 151 9.12 4.38 -27.91
N LYS A 152 8.73 3.78 -29.05
CA LYS A 152 8.94 2.35 -29.33
C LYS A 152 10.41 1.90 -29.25
N SER A 153 11.35 2.81 -29.51
CA SER A 153 12.79 2.57 -29.40
C SER A 153 13.36 2.75 -27.99
N THR A 154 12.56 3.17 -27.02
CA THR A 154 13.04 3.39 -25.64
C THR A 154 13.52 2.07 -25.04
N VAL A 155 14.80 2.03 -24.65
CA VAL A 155 15.41 0.89 -23.99
C VAL A 155 15.17 0.98 -22.48
N LYS A 156 14.85 -0.15 -21.84
CA LYS A 156 14.59 -0.21 -20.40
C LYS A 156 15.74 0.39 -19.56
N SER A 157 17.00 0.14 -19.94
CA SER A 157 18.17 0.67 -19.21
C SER A 157 18.25 2.19 -19.18
N SER A 158 17.76 2.87 -20.22
CA SER A 158 17.74 4.35 -20.27
C SER A 158 16.44 4.94 -19.74
N LEU A 159 15.38 4.14 -19.53
CA LEU A 159 14.05 4.60 -19.11
C LEU A 159 14.10 5.45 -17.82
N LEU A 160 14.94 5.07 -16.86
CA LEU A 160 14.97 5.70 -15.54
C LEU A 160 16.19 6.60 -15.33
N VAL A 161 17.10 6.68 -16.31
CA VAL A 161 18.41 7.32 -16.15
C VAL A 161 18.54 8.55 -17.05
N ASP A 162 18.43 8.36 -18.37
CA ASP A 162 18.85 9.35 -19.38
C ASP A 162 17.69 9.97 -20.16
N GLY A 163 17.99 11.02 -20.94
CA GLY A 163 17.07 11.64 -21.90
C GLY A 163 16.02 12.56 -21.29
N PHE A 164 16.16 12.90 -20.02
CA PHE A 164 15.28 13.82 -19.29
C PHE A 164 15.65 15.27 -19.54
N VAL A 165 14.63 16.11 -19.78
CA VAL A 165 14.76 17.57 -19.93
C VAL A 165 14.08 18.25 -18.74
N GLU A 166 14.76 19.21 -18.09
CA GLU A 166 14.18 20.02 -17.01
C GLU A 166 13.06 20.90 -17.57
N ILE A 167 11.86 20.80 -17.00
CA ILE A 167 10.69 21.61 -17.42
C ILE A 167 10.24 22.60 -16.35
N PHE A 168 10.44 22.28 -15.06
CA PHE A 168 10.20 23.20 -13.95
C PHE A 168 11.26 23.04 -12.88
N ARG A 169 11.57 24.16 -12.22
CA ARG A 169 12.38 24.21 -11.02
C ARG A 169 11.78 25.24 -10.08
N ARG A 170 11.52 24.84 -8.83
CA ARG A 170 10.81 25.66 -7.84
C ARG A 170 11.49 27.00 -7.61
N SER A 171 12.81 27.00 -7.43
CA SER A 171 13.61 28.22 -7.25
C SER A 171 13.50 29.22 -8.42
N LYS A 172 13.28 28.73 -9.65
CA LYS A 172 13.19 29.52 -10.89
C LYS A 172 11.76 29.87 -11.31
N LEU A 173 10.74 29.52 -10.52
CA LEU A 173 9.36 29.92 -10.82
C LEU A 173 9.21 31.45 -10.77
N ASP A 174 8.35 31.99 -11.63
CA ASP A 174 7.97 33.40 -11.61
C ASP A 174 7.17 33.74 -10.35
N GLU A 175 7.16 35.02 -9.96
CA GLU A 175 6.51 35.46 -8.72
C GLU A 175 5.02 35.15 -8.68
N LYS A 176 4.31 35.25 -9.81
CA LYS A 176 2.87 34.94 -9.84
C LYS A 176 2.65 33.46 -9.52
N THR A 177 3.39 32.55 -10.16
CA THR A 177 3.27 31.12 -9.88
C THR A 177 3.67 30.78 -8.44
N LYS A 178 4.69 31.45 -7.87
CA LYS A 178 5.12 31.26 -6.48
C LYS A 178 4.03 31.65 -5.46
N VAL A 179 3.25 32.69 -5.73
CA VAL A 179 2.15 33.14 -4.85
C VAL A 179 1.02 32.11 -4.78
N PHE A 180 0.77 31.37 -5.87
CA PHE A 180 -0.32 30.39 -5.95
C PHE A 180 0.08 28.96 -5.59
N LEU A 181 1.38 28.68 -5.39
CA LEU A 181 1.87 27.36 -4.97
C LEU A 181 2.33 27.46 -3.51
N GLY A 182 1.59 26.83 -2.60
CA GLY A 182 1.93 26.84 -1.17
C GLY A 182 3.32 26.25 -0.90
N GLU A 183 3.99 26.67 0.18
CA GLU A 183 5.37 26.23 0.47
C GLU A 183 5.53 24.72 0.65
N ASN A 184 4.45 24.03 1.01
CA ASN A 184 4.33 22.60 1.22
C ASN A 184 3.71 21.85 0.02
N GLU A 185 3.30 22.55 -1.04
CA GLU A 185 2.64 21.97 -2.21
C GLU A 185 3.63 21.64 -3.34
N SER A 186 3.49 20.44 -3.90
CA SER A 186 4.32 19.99 -5.01
C SER A 186 3.90 20.66 -6.32
N MET A 187 4.89 21.04 -7.13
CA MET A 187 4.75 21.49 -8.51
C MET A 187 4.08 20.45 -9.42
N ILE A 188 3.88 19.21 -8.97
CA ILE A 188 3.03 18.26 -9.70
C ILE A 188 1.61 18.79 -9.89
N ASN A 189 1.11 19.70 -9.04
CA ASN A 189 -0.17 20.39 -9.27
C ASN A 189 -0.16 21.21 -10.56
N ILE A 190 0.94 21.90 -10.85
CA ILE A 190 1.11 22.66 -12.09
C ILE A 190 1.00 21.71 -13.29
N LEU A 191 1.63 20.52 -13.20
CA LEU A 191 1.50 19.48 -14.22
C LEU A 191 0.06 18.98 -14.31
N ASN A 192 -0.58 18.67 -13.19
CA ASN A 192 -1.93 18.12 -13.15
C ASN A 192 -2.93 19.06 -13.81
N HIS A 193 -2.87 20.35 -13.51
CA HIS A 193 -3.68 21.37 -14.17
C HIS A 193 -3.39 21.50 -15.65
N LYS A 194 -2.10 21.56 -16.06
CA LYS A 194 -1.72 21.69 -17.47
C LYS A 194 -2.12 20.48 -18.31
N THR A 195 -2.08 19.29 -17.74
CA THR A 195 -2.28 18.02 -18.45
C THR A 195 -3.65 17.38 -18.20
N LYS A 196 -4.50 18.01 -17.37
CA LYS A 196 -5.80 17.49 -16.92
C LYS A 196 -5.69 16.06 -16.33
N GLN A 197 -4.61 15.79 -15.61
CA GLN A 197 -4.40 14.51 -14.93
C GLN A 197 -5.42 14.36 -13.79
N THR A 198 -6.12 13.23 -13.75
CA THR A 198 -7.01 12.89 -12.63
C THR A 198 -6.20 12.43 -11.42
N VAL A 199 -6.78 12.61 -10.23
CA VAL A 199 -6.25 12.05 -8.99
C VAL A 199 -6.27 10.52 -9.11
N VAL A 200 -5.17 9.88 -8.72
CA VAL A 200 -5.05 8.41 -8.73
C VAL A 200 -5.66 7.90 -7.44
N SER A 201 -6.53 6.88 -7.51
CA SER A 201 -7.06 6.26 -6.30
C SER A 201 -5.96 5.49 -5.56
N VAL A 202 -5.79 5.82 -4.29
CA VAL A 202 -4.93 5.13 -3.35
C VAL A 202 -5.81 4.77 -2.18
N ILE A 203 -5.95 3.47 -1.94
CA ILE A 203 -6.66 2.96 -0.78
C ILE A 203 -5.63 2.30 0.12
N GLU A 204 -5.60 2.66 1.39
CA GLU A 204 -4.75 2.04 2.40
C GLU A 204 -5.60 1.29 3.41
N ASN A 205 -5.25 0.02 3.64
CA ASN A 205 -5.85 -0.80 4.68
C ASN A 205 -4.75 -1.29 5.64
N GLY A 206 -4.52 -0.50 6.67
CA GLY A 206 -3.62 -0.80 7.77
C GLY A 206 -3.92 0.14 8.95
N ILE A 207 -3.76 -0.35 10.17
CA ILE A 207 -3.62 0.44 11.42
C ILE A 207 -4.89 0.78 12.24
N SER A 208 -6.12 0.76 11.72
CA SER A 208 -7.29 1.04 12.59
C SER A 208 -8.19 -0.18 12.86
N LEU A 209 -7.81 -0.96 13.88
CA LEU A 209 -8.69 -1.92 14.57
C LEU A 209 -9.88 -1.24 15.30
N LYS A 210 -9.92 0.11 15.34
CA LYS A 210 -10.94 0.88 16.06
C LYS A 210 -12.20 1.16 15.23
N LYS A 211 -12.19 0.94 13.91
CA LYS A 211 -13.38 1.07 13.06
C LYS A 211 -13.80 -0.32 12.58
N ILE A 212 -15.09 -0.62 12.71
CA ILE A 212 -15.67 -1.87 12.21
C ILE A 212 -15.36 -1.92 10.72
N PRO A 213 -14.72 -3.01 10.22
CA PRO A 213 -14.21 -3.07 8.86
C PRO A 213 -15.37 -3.30 7.90
N LEU A 214 -16.17 -2.27 7.69
CA LEU A 214 -17.30 -2.27 6.76
C LEU A 214 -17.02 -1.29 5.63
N PRO A 215 -17.64 -1.51 4.46
CA PRO A 215 -17.70 -0.50 3.42
C PRO A 215 -18.24 0.84 3.98
N PRO A 216 -17.87 1.98 3.37
CA PRO A 216 -18.44 3.27 3.74
C PRO A 216 -19.98 3.25 3.76
N LEU A 217 -20.57 3.92 4.75
CA LEU A 217 -22.02 4.00 4.94
C LEU A 217 -22.75 4.51 3.68
N GLY A 218 -23.92 3.96 3.38
CA GLY A 218 -24.73 4.37 2.23
C GLY A 218 -24.26 3.80 0.89
N ILE A 219 -23.27 2.92 0.89
CA ILE A 219 -22.84 2.14 -0.27
C ILE A 219 -23.58 0.81 -0.28
N LYS A 220 -24.14 0.44 -1.44
CA LYS A 220 -24.80 -0.85 -1.63
C LYS A 220 -23.81 -1.99 -1.38
N ILE A 221 -24.14 -2.87 -0.43
CA ILE A 221 -23.40 -4.11 -0.20
C ILE A 221 -23.68 -5.08 -1.35
N ASP A 222 -22.63 -5.57 -1.99
CA ASP A 222 -22.74 -6.59 -3.05
C ASP A 222 -22.98 -7.98 -2.44
N LEU A 223 -24.20 -8.48 -2.60
CA LEU A 223 -24.60 -9.77 -2.03
C LEU A 223 -23.73 -10.95 -2.49
N GLU A 224 -23.26 -10.93 -3.74
CA GLU A 224 -22.37 -11.97 -4.27
C GLU A 224 -21.03 -12.04 -3.51
N ILE A 225 -20.48 -10.88 -3.12
CA ILE A 225 -19.27 -10.82 -2.30
C ILE A 225 -19.56 -11.39 -0.91
N VAL A 226 -20.71 -11.02 -0.33
CA VAL A 226 -21.11 -11.50 1.00
C VAL A 226 -21.30 -13.02 1.00
N LYS A 227 -21.98 -13.58 -0.01
CA LYS A 227 -22.19 -15.02 -0.17
C LYS A 227 -20.90 -15.79 -0.43
N TYR A 228 -19.97 -15.22 -1.20
CA TYR A 228 -18.65 -15.81 -1.40
C TYR A 228 -17.85 -15.91 -0.09
N LEU A 229 -17.97 -14.89 0.78
CA LEU A 229 -17.29 -14.85 2.08
C LEU A 229 -17.99 -15.70 3.15
N ASP A 230 -19.31 -15.70 3.16
CA ASP A 230 -20.16 -16.42 4.10
C ASP A 230 -21.41 -16.96 3.38
N PRO A 231 -21.34 -18.21 2.89
CA PRO A 231 -22.44 -18.84 2.18
C PRO A 231 -23.72 -19.05 3.01
N SER A 232 -23.65 -18.86 4.34
CA SER A 232 -24.83 -18.99 5.20
C SER A 232 -25.78 -17.80 5.11
N ILE A 233 -25.31 -16.67 4.58
CA ILE A 233 -26.07 -15.43 4.45
C ILE A 233 -26.87 -15.45 3.14
N LYS A 234 -28.18 -15.40 3.27
CA LYS A 234 -29.09 -15.29 2.13
C LYS A 234 -29.20 -13.86 1.64
N GLU A 235 -29.31 -12.90 2.54
CA GLU A 235 -29.44 -11.48 2.22
C GLU A 235 -28.91 -10.56 3.33
N ILE A 236 -28.42 -9.38 2.98
CA ILE A 236 -28.05 -8.31 3.90
C ILE A 236 -28.53 -6.95 3.38
N LYS A 237 -29.21 -6.18 4.23
CA LYS A 237 -29.78 -4.86 3.89
C LYS A 237 -29.43 -3.81 4.93
N GLU A 238 -28.92 -2.66 4.49
CA GLU A 238 -28.76 -1.48 5.35
C GLU A 238 -30.14 -0.85 5.61
N ILE A 239 -30.44 -0.56 6.89
CA ILE A 239 -31.66 0.10 7.34
C ILE A 239 -31.27 1.36 8.11
N LYS A 240 -31.83 2.51 7.70
CA LYS A 240 -31.67 3.78 8.42
C LYS A 240 -32.82 3.96 9.40
N LEU A 241 -32.53 4.05 10.70
CA LEU A 241 -33.54 4.43 11.68
C LEU A 241 -33.67 5.95 11.74
N SER A 242 -34.76 6.49 11.18
CA SER A 242 -35.13 7.90 11.39
C SER A 242 -35.94 8.04 12.67
N ASN A 243 -35.28 8.30 13.81
CA ASN A 243 -35.99 8.71 15.02
C ASN A 243 -36.31 10.22 14.96
N LEU A 244 -37.55 10.55 14.59
CA LEU A 244 -38.06 11.94 14.51
C LEU A 244 -38.39 12.58 15.89
N LYS A 245 -38.07 11.93 17.02
CA LYS A 245 -38.58 12.35 18.34
C LYS A 245 -37.65 13.18 19.22
N GLU A 246 -36.37 13.35 18.88
CA GLU A 246 -35.48 14.22 19.65
C GLU A 246 -34.57 15.02 18.72
N ARG A 247 -34.35 16.30 19.03
CA ARG A 247 -33.53 17.26 18.27
C ARG A 247 -32.01 16.95 18.34
N LYS A 248 -31.63 15.69 18.18
CA LYS A 248 -30.28 15.23 17.88
C LYS A 248 -30.40 14.16 16.79
N ILE A 249 -30.04 14.51 15.56
CA ILE A 249 -29.91 13.54 14.46
C ILE A 249 -28.80 12.58 14.86
N THR A 250 -29.15 11.44 15.45
CA THR A 250 -28.26 10.28 15.55
C THR A 250 -28.63 9.37 14.39
N ASN A 251 -27.81 9.36 13.33
CA ASN A 251 -27.95 8.39 12.24
C ASN A 251 -27.57 7.01 12.77
N ASN A 252 -28.48 6.35 13.49
CA ASN A 252 -28.31 4.97 13.90
C ASN A 252 -28.61 4.07 12.70
N ILE A 253 -27.56 3.47 12.15
CA ILE A 253 -27.64 2.51 11.05
C ILE A 253 -27.66 1.10 11.62
N SER A 254 -28.64 0.32 11.16
CA SER A 254 -28.76 -1.11 11.42
C SER A 254 -28.68 -1.89 10.11
N TYR A 255 -28.47 -3.19 10.22
CA TYR A 255 -28.47 -4.13 9.11
C TYR A 255 -29.46 -5.25 9.42
N LEU A 256 -30.31 -5.59 8.46
CA LEU A 256 -31.11 -6.80 8.48
C LEU A 256 -30.36 -7.89 7.72
N ILE A 257 -30.10 -9.01 8.40
CA ILE A 257 -29.39 -10.17 7.87
C ILE A 257 -30.35 -11.35 7.87
N GLU A 258 -30.62 -11.89 6.69
CA GLU A 258 -31.36 -13.13 6.50
C GLU A 258 -30.35 -14.27 6.22
N PHE A 259 -30.47 -15.36 6.96
CA PHE A 259 -29.69 -16.58 6.75
C PHE A 259 -30.45 -17.58 5.89
N GLU A 260 -29.74 -18.45 5.17
CA GLU A 260 -30.35 -19.48 4.29
C GLU A 260 -31.30 -20.43 5.05
N GLY A 261 -31.14 -20.58 6.37
CA GLY A 261 -32.07 -21.32 7.23
C GLY A 261 -33.38 -20.58 7.58
N GLY A 262 -33.63 -19.40 7.02
CA GLY A 262 -34.83 -18.58 7.26
C GLY A 262 -34.81 -17.77 8.56
N LYS A 263 -33.69 -17.76 9.28
CA LYS A 263 -33.51 -16.89 10.46
C LYS A 263 -33.18 -15.47 9.99
N GLU A 264 -33.86 -14.49 10.55
CA GLU A 264 -33.59 -13.07 10.32
C GLU A 264 -33.13 -12.40 11.62
N ILE A 265 -32.14 -11.50 11.51
CA ILE A 265 -31.62 -10.74 12.64
C ILE A 265 -31.40 -9.29 12.21
N GLU A 266 -31.93 -8.34 12.98
CA GLU A 266 -31.54 -6.94 12.90
C GLU A 266 -30.36 -6.68 13.86
N VAL A 267 -29.28 -6.10 13.35
CA VAL A 267 -28.09 -5.75 14.13
C VAL A 267 -27.68 -4.31 13.89
N SER A 268 -27.35 -3.59 14.96
CA SER A 268 -26.71 -2.29 14.83
C SER A 268 -25.29 -2.42 14.26
N LEU A 269 -24.74 -1.33 13.71
CA LEU A 269 -23.34 -1.29 13.24
C LEU A 269 -22.36 -1.87 14.28
N ARG A 270 -22.54 -1.53 15.56
CA ARG A 270 -21.67 -1.95 16.67
C ARG A 270 -21.77 -3.42 17.03
N GLN A 271 -22.84 -4.09 16.63
CA GLN A 271 -23.12 -5.49 16.95
C GLN A 271 -22.84 -6.45 15.78
N LEU A 272 -22.43 -5.93 14.62
CA LEU A 272 -22.14 -6.75 13.44
C LEU A 272 -21.07 -7.81 13.68
N ASN A 273 -20.04 -7.49 14.46
CA ASN A 273 -18.99 -8.44 14.84
C ASN A 273 -19.48 -9.56 15.79
N ASN A 274 -20.66 -9.43 16.38
CA ASN A 274 -21.28 -10.50 17.17
C ASN A 274 -22.05 -11.50 16.30
N VAL A 275 -22.36 -11.14 15.06
CA VAL A 275 -23.15 -11.97 14.13
C VAL A 275 -22.31 -12.46 12.95
N LEU A 276 -21.45 -11.60 12.40
CA LEU A 276 -20.55 -11.92 11.30
C LEU A 276 -19.13 -12.12 11.81
N SER A 277 -18.42 -13.09 11.22
CA SER A 277 -17.02 -13.32 11.55
C SER A 277 -16.16 -12.10 11.17
N MET A 278 -15.04 -11.90 11.88
CA MET A 278 -14.08 -10.85 11.54
C MET A 278 -13.56 -10.98 10.10
N GLY A 279 -13.41 -12.22 9.62
CA GLY A 279 -12.99 -12.49 8.24
C GLY A 279 -14.04 -12.11 7.22
N THR A 280 -15.33 -12.32 7.51
CA THR A 280 -16.44 -11.89 6.65
C THR A 280 -16.46 -10.36 6.57
N LEU A 281 -16.41 -9.66 7.71
CA LEU A 281 -16.41 -8.19 7.73
C LEU A 281 -15.20 -7.62 7.00
N LYS A 282 -13.98 -8.05 7.36
CA LYS A 282 -12.75 -7.60 6.69
C LYS A 282 -12.79 -7.95 5.20
N GLY A 283 -13.26 -9.13 4.84
CA GLY A 283 -13.44 -9.55 3.45
C GLY A 283 -14.35 -8.62 2.69
N MET A 284 -15.52 -8.28 3.24
CA MET A 284 -16.48 -7.36 2.60
C MET A 284 -15.83 -6.00 2.31
N ARG A 285 -15.12 -5.43 3.30
CA ARG A 285 -14.40 -4.17 3.11
C ARG A 285 -13.28 -4.30 2.07
N THR A 286 -12.48 -5.36 2.14
CA THR A 286 -11.36 -5.59 1.22
C THR A 286 -11.86 -5.74 -0.21
N PHE A 287 -12.88 -6.55 -0.46
CA PHE A 287 -13.46 -6.71 -1.80
C PHE A 287 -14.12 -5.43 -2.33
N PHE A 288 -14.74 -4.64 -1.45
CA PHE A 288 -15.23 -3.31 -1.83
C PHE A 288 -14.08 -2.41 -2.30
N GLU A 289 -12.99 -2.33 -1.54
CA GLU A 289 -11.81 -1.53 -1.87
C GLU A 289 -11.13 -2.04 -3.17
N VAL A 290 -11.03 -3.36 -3.34
CA VAL A 290 -10.53 -4.00 -4.57
C VAL A 290 -11.39 -3.60 -5.78
N LYS A 291 -12.73 -3.72 -5.67
CA LYS A 291 -13.66 -3.35 -6.74
C LYS A 291 -13.50 -1.88 -7.14
N GLU A 292 -13.38 -0.97 -6.18
CA GLU A 292 -13.20 0.46 -6.44
C GLU A 292 -11.86 0.77 -7.13
N VAL A 293 -10.78 0.14 -6.71
CA VAL A 293 -9.45 0.35 -7.29
C VAL A 293 -9.34 -0.25 -8.70
N LEU A 294 -9.90 -1.45 -8.93
CA LEU A 294 -9.97 -2.06 -10.27
C LEU A 294 -10.80 -1.19 -11.23
N ARG A 295 -11.93 -0.65 -10.75
CA ARG A 295 -12.83 0.23 -11.54
C ARG A 295 -12.19 1.56 -11.92
N SER A 296 -11.47 2.20 -11.00
CA SER A 296 -10.87 3.51 -11.23
C SER A 296 -9.49 3.42 -11.90
N GLY A 297 -8.78 2.31 -11.71
CA GLY A 297 -7.34 2.24 -11.89
C GLY A 297 -6.64 2.99 -10.74
N GLY A 298 -5.68 2.35 -10.08
CA GLY A 298 -5.01 2.97 -8.94
C GLY A 298 -4.02 2.07 -8.24
N TYR A 299 -3.72 2.39 -6.99
CA TYR A 299 -2.85 1.61 -6.11
C TYR A 299 -3.63 1.19 -4.88
N TYR A 300 -3.67 -0.11 -4.59
CA TYR A 300 -4.25 -0.62 -3.34
C TYR A 300 -3.11 -1.06 -2.42
N LEU A 301 -2.95 -0.40 -1.27
CA LEU A 301 -1.92 -0.69 -0.29
C LEU A 301 -2.56 -1.42 0.88
N ILE A 302 -2.09 -2.62 1.17
CA ILE A 302 -2.61 -3.42 2.28
C ILE A 302 -1.47 -3.99 3.12
N ASP A 303 -1.45 -3.61 4.40
CA ASP A 303 -0.51 -4.19 5.35
C ASP A 303 -1.11 -5.49 5.90
N GLU A 304 -0.30 -6.53 5.98
CA GLU A 304 -0.68 -7.88 6.42
C GLU A 304 -1.96 -8.34 5.73
N ILE A 305 -1.87 -8.59 4.41
CA ILE A 305 -3.02 -9.00 3.59
C ILE A 305 -3.74 -10.22 4.18
N GLU A 306 -2.99 -11.08 4.86
CA GLU A 306 -3.47 -12.27 5.54
C GLU A 306 -4.26 -12.02 6.83
N ALA A 307 -4.16 -10.85 7.46
CA ALA A 307 -4.77 -10.64 8.76
C ALA A 307 -6.29 -10.89 8.66
N HIS A 308 -6.81 -11.92 9.31
CA HIS A 308 -8.23 -12.34 9.26
C HIS A 308 -8.77 -12.79 7.89
N LEU A 309 -7.95 -12.96 6.85
CA LEU A 309 -8.38 -13.53 5.56
C LEU A 309 -7.78 -14.92 5.36
N ASN A 310 -8.55 -15.83 4.78
CA ASN A 310 -8.02 -17.15 4.44
C ASN A 310 -7.13 -17.06 3.18
N ARG A 311 -6.26 -18.06 3.00
CA ARG A 311 -5.33 -18.12 1.86
C ARG A 311 -6.04 -18.06 0.51
N THR A 312 -7.18 -18.74 0.37
CA THR A 312 -7.94 -18.80 -0.89
C THR A 312 -8.42 -17.42 -1.33
N ILE A 313 -9.01 -16.64 -0.41
CA ILE A 313 -9.48 -15.28 -0.66
C ILE A 313 -8.32 -14.39 -1.11
N ILE A 314 -7.16 -14.49 -0.47
CA ILE A 314 -5.98 -13.69 -0.84
C ILE A 314 -5.52 -14.03 -2.26
N LEU A 315 -5.45 -15.32 -2.61
CA LEU A 315 -5.09 -15.75 -3.96
C LEU A 315 -6.12 -15.30 -5.00
N ASP A 316 -7.40 -15.35 -4.67
CA ASP A 316 -8.46 -14.89 -5.59
C ASP A 316 -8.41 -13.37 -5.77
N ILE A 317 -8.11 -12.58 -4.72
CA ILE A 317 -7.82 -11.15 -4.87
C ILE A 317 -6.65 -10.93 -5.83
N ILE A 318 -5.54 -11.65 -5.69
CA ILE A 318 -4.38 -11.49 -6.57
C ILE A 318 -4.73 -11.82 -8.02
N LYS A 319 -5.51 -12.88 -8.26
CA LYS A 319 -6.02 -13.22 -9.60
C LYS A 319 -6.87 -12.11 -10.21
N LEU A 320 -7.70 -11.43 -9.42
CA LEU A 320 -8.49 -10.28 -9.91
C LEU A 320 -7.60 -9.12 -10.38
N PHE A 321 -6.41 -8.94 -9.81
CA PHE A 321 -5.45 -7.95 -10.30
C PHE A 321 -4.67 -8.45 -11.52
N GLU A 322 -4.39 -9.76 -11.61
CA GLU A 322 -3.69 -10.39 -12.74
C GLU A 322 -4.52 -10.43 -14.02
N ASP A 323 -5.82 -10.67 -13.92
CA ASP A 323 -6.72 -10.81 -15.07
C ASP A 323 -7.06 -9.46 -15.72
N HIS A 324 -6.89 -9.38 -17.04
CA HIS A 324 -7.20 -8.18 -17.82
C HIS A 324 -8.70 -7.87 -17.92
N GLU A 325 -9.57 -8.87 -17.81
CA GLU A 325 -11.02 -8.66 -17.82
C GLU A 325 -11.49 -7.98 -16.54
N THR A 326 -10.94 -8.38 -15.39
CA THR A 326 -11.26 -7.79 -14.09
C THR A 326 -10.45 -6.54 -13.79
N ASN A 327 -9.25 -6.39 -14.36
CA ASN A 327 -8.36 -5.23 -14.20
C ASN A 327 -8.09 -4.48 -15.53
N PRO A 328 -9.11 -3.92 -16.20
CA PRO A 328 -8.93 -3.21 -17.47
C PRO A 328 -8.18 -1.89 -17.32
N ASN A 329 -8.16 -1.29 -16.11
CA ASN A 329 -7.56 0.03 -15.84
C ASN A 329 -6.16 -0.04 -15.22
N ASN A 330 -5.52 -1.20 -15.20
CA ASN A 330 -4.18 -1.40 -14.67
C ASN A 330 -4.01 -0.90 -13.21
N ALA A 331 -4.93 -1.30 -12.35
CA ALA A 331 -4.74 -1.20 -10.93
C ALA A 331 -3.54 -2.05 -10.46
N THR A 332 -2.88 -1.60 -9.40
CA THR A 332 -1.71 -2.25 -8.82
C THR A 332 -1.98 -2.56 -7.35
N LEU A 333 -1.82 -3.83 -6.96
CA LEU A 333 -1.88 -4.27 -5.58
C LEU A 333 -0.49 -4.22 -4.94
N ILE A 334 -0.31 -3.48 -3.86
CA ILE A 334 0.92 -3.45 -3.09
C ILE A 334 0.59 -3.96 -1.70
N PHE A 335 1.25 -5.03 -1.28
CA PHE A 335 0.91 -5.63 0.01
C PHE A 335 2.09 -6.17 0.75
N THR A 336 1.94 -6.28 2.06
CA THR A 336 2.88 -7.00 2.90
C THR A 336 2.28 -8.33 3.34
N THR A 337 3.15 -9.31 3.56
CA THR A 337 2.72 -10.59 4.11
C THR A 337 3.84 -11.28 4.88
N HIS A 338 3.47 -12.10 5.87
CA HIS A 338 4.34 -13.12 6.44
C HIS A 338 3.94 -14.55 6.03
N TYR A 339 2.89 -14.72 5.21
CA TYR A 339 2.44 -16.01 4.67
C TYR A 339 3.22 -16.37 3.41
N THR A 340 4.20 -17.24 3.58
CA THR A 340 5.17 -17.59 2.54
C THR A 340 4.56 -18.53 1.50
N GLU A 341 3.49 -19.25 1.84
CA GLU A 341 2.76 -20.16 0.97
C GLU A 341 2.00 -19.42 -0.14
N ILE A 342 1.82 -18.11 -0.02
CA ILE A 342 1.27 -17.25 -1.07
C ILE A 342 2.32 -17.04 -2.17
N LEU A 343 3.63 -17.02 -1.82
CA LEU A 343 4.71 -16.82 -2.78
C LEU A 343 4.77 -17.90 -3.86
N ASP A 344 4.38 -19.13 -3.52
CA ASP A 344 4.38 -20.25 -4.46
C ASP A 344 3.31 -20.10 -5.55
N ALA A 345 2.26 -19.31 -5.31
CA ALA A 345 1.23 -19.05 -6.30
C ALA A 345 1.65 -18.01 -7.34
N PHE A 346 2.70 -17.23 -7.08
CA PHE A 346 3.11 -16.19 -8.03
C PHE A 346 3.79 -16.79 -9.25
N ILE A 347 3.38 -16.30 -10.42
CA ILE A 347 3.97 -16.72 -11.69
C ILE A 347 5.40 -16.16 -11.79
N ARG A 348 5.65 -14.97 -11.23
CA ARG A 348 6.91 -14.23 -11.43
C ARG A 348 7.64 -13.87 -10.14
N ASN A 349 8.96 -13.98 -10.21
CA ASN A 349 9.88 -13.72 -9.10
C ASN A 349 10.16 -12.23 -8.89
N ASP A 350 10.11 -11.43 -9.95
CA ASP A 350 10.47 -10.02 -9.91
C ASP A 350 9.42 -9.11 -9.25
N GLN A 351 8.30 -9.69 -8.81
CA GLN A 351 7.24 -9.03 -8.04
C GLN A 351 7.31 -9.33 -6.53
N ILE A 352 8.30 -10.12 -6.09
CA ILE A 352 8.54 -10.46 -4.69
C ILE A 352 9.73 -9.65 -4.17
N ILE A 353 9.51 -8.92 -3.08
CA ILE A 353 10.52 -8.11 -2.43
C ILE A 353 10.66 -8.60 -0.98
N TYR A 354 11.81 -9.17 -0.66
CA TYR A 354 12.13 -9.51 0.73
C TYR A 354 12.52 -8.28 1.52
N ILE A 355 12.00 -8.21 2.74
CA ILE A 355 12.35 -7.22 3.74
C ILE A 355 13.05 -7.93 4.88
N HIS A 356 14.29 -7.54 5.12
CA HIS A 356 15.14 -8.10 6.16
C HIS A 356 15.95 -7.00 6.83
N ARG A 357 16.66 -7.36 7.89
CA ARG A 357 17.57 -6.46 8.59
C ARG A 357 19.01 -6.88 8.37
N ASN A 358 19.87 -5.90 8.07
CA ASN A 358 21.30 -6.15 7.96
C ASN A 358 21.93 -6.31 9.37
N GLY A 359 23.24 -6.54 9.43
CA GLY A 359 23.97 -6.73 10.69
C GLY A 359 23.95 -5.53 11.65
N LYS A 360 23.56 -4.34 11.18
CA LYS A 360 23.34 -3.13 12.00
C LYS A 360 21.87 -2.93 12.39
N TYR A 361 21.01 -3.91 12.11
CA TYR A 361 19.56 -3.84 12.29
C TYR A 361 18.84 -2.79 11.43
N GLU A 362 19.47 -2.34 10.35
CA GLU A 362 18.87 -1.46 9.35
C GLU A 362 18.02 -2.29 8.38
N ILE A 363 16.88 -1.75 7.97
CA ILE A 363 15.94 -2.31 7.01
C ILE A 363 16.60 -2.33 5.63
N LYS A 364 16.53 -3.49 4.99
CA LYS A 364 16.97 -3.70 3.62
C LYS A 364 15.88 -4.39 2.82
N THR A 365 15.67 -3.92 1.59
CA THR A 365 14.82 -4.58 0.61
C THR A 365 15.67 -5.33 -0.42
N THR A 366 15.23 -6.50 -0.83
CA THR A 366 15.91 -7.29 -1.86
C THR A 366 14.92 -8.01 -2.73
N ASN A 367 15.01 -7.80 -4.05
CA ASN A 367 14.10 -8.47 -4.99
C ASN A 367 14.47 -9.95 -5.11
N TYR A 368 13.49 -10.85 -5.04
CA TYR A 368 13.70 -12.29 -5.11
C TYR A 368 14.45 -12.70 -6.38
N SER A 369 14.15 -12.05 -7.52
CA SER A 369 14.78 -12.34 -8.81
C SER A 369 16.30 -12.10 -8.83
N SER A 370 16.83 -11.25 -7.93
CA SER A 370 18.27 -11.07 -7.77
C SER A 370 18.95 -12.15 -6.93
N LEU A 371 18.19 -12.89 -6.11
CA LEU A 371 18.69 -13.90 -5.19
C LEU A 371 18.68 -15.29 -5.81
N SER A 372 17.58 -15.65 -6.48
CA SER A 372 17.44 -16.97 -7.11
C SER A 372 17.55 -16.91 -8.62
N LYS A 373 18.58 -17.57 -9.17
CA LYS A 373 18.67 -17.89 -10.61
C LYS A 373 18.03 -19.23 -10.98
N ARG A 374 17.60 -20.03 -9.99
CA ARG A 374 17.06 -21.40 -10.20
C ARG A 374 15.60 -21.45 -9.70
N ASN A 375 14.67 -21.68 -10.63
CA ASN A 375 13.22 -21.71 -10.36
C ASN A 375 12.69 -23.05 -9.81
N GLU A 376 13.56 -24.00 -9.46
CA GLU A 376 13.15 -25.38 -9.15
C GLU A 376 12.70 -25.60 -7.71
N LEU A 377 13.05 -24.69 -6.78
CA LEU A 377 12.66 -24.79 -5.37
C LEU A 377 11.40 -23.98 -5.10
N LYS A 378 10.51 -24.52 -4.26
CA LYS A 378 9.36 -23.77 -3.74
C LYS A 378 9.85 -22.54 -2.98
N ARG A 379 9.23 -21.40 -3.23
CA ARG A 379 9.64 -20.11 -2.64
C ARG A 379 9.36 -20.09 -1.14
N SER A 380 8.28 -20.76 -0.72
CA SER A 380 7.97 -20.99 0.69
C SER A 380 9.11 -21.74 1.40
N ASP A 381 9.56 -22.87 0.85
CA ASP A 381 10.65 -23.68 1.42
C ASP A 381 11.96 -22.88 1.49
N VAL A 382 12.30 -22.16 0.41
CA VAL A 382 13.49 -21.29 0.35
C VAL A 382 13.46 -20.25 1.47
N TYR A 383 12.30 -19.66 1.73
CA TYR A 383 12.11 -18.69 2.80
C TYR A 383 12.18 -19.35 4.19
N PHE A 384 11.50 -20.48 4.41
CA PHE A 384 11.50 -21.15 5.71
C PHE A 384 12.87 -21.67 6.11
N ALA A 385 13.63 -22.20 5.14
CA ALA A 385 14.98 -22.68 5.36
C ALA A 385 16.00 -21.55 5.54
N ASP A 386 15.58 -20.28 5.44
CA ASP A 386 16.46 -19.10 5.41
C ASP A 386 17.63 -19.29 4.44
N THR A 387 17.35 -19.84 3.26
CA THR A 387 18.38 -20.27 2.29
C THR A 387 19.30 -19.12 1.87
N PHE A 388 18.79 -17.89 1.93
CA PHE A 388 19.51 -16.67 1.58
C PHE A 388 20.17 -15.98 2.78
N ASN A 389 20.10 -16.55 3.99
CA ASN A 389 20.61 -15.99 5.24
C ASN A 389 20.10 -14.56 5.50
N LEU A 390 18.80 -14.35 5.30
CA LEU A 390 18.11 -13.07 5.50
C LEU A 390 17.46 -12.97 6.89
N GLY A 391 17.67 -13.96 7.77
CA GLY A 391 17.10 -13.97 9.11
C GLY A 391 15.61 -14.24 9.10
N THR A 392 15.13 -15.07 8.16
CA THR A 392 13.70 -15.40 8.01
C THR A 392 13.21 -16.45 9.02
N ALA A 393 14.13 -17.18 9.67
CA ALA A 393 13.83 -18.21 10.65
C ALA A 393 13.86 -17.70 12.10
N ILE A 394 12.92 -18.16 12.92
CA ILE A 394 12.90 -17.86 14.35
C ILE A 394 14.09 -18.57 15.03
N SER A 395 14.85 -17.83 15.84
CA SER A 395 15.98 -18.40 16.60
C SER A 395 15.55 -19.53 17.52
N TYR A 396 16.04 -20.75 17.26
CA TYR A 396 15.80 -21.93 18.11
C TYR A 396 16.25 -21.69 19.56
N LYS A 397 17.37 -20.96 19.75
CA LYS A 397 17.84 -20.54 21.08
C LYS A 397 16.80 -19.68 21.80
N ASN A 398 16.18 -18.73 21.10
CA ASN A 398 15.14 -17.87 21.69
C ASN A 398 13.89 -18.69 22.04
N PHE A 399 13.49 -19.64 21.20
CA PHE A 399 12.41 -20.57 21.51
C PHE A 399 12.71 -21.38 22.78
N LEU A 400 13.91 -21.94 22.93
CA LEU A 400 14.30 -22.69 24.13
C LEU A 400 14.28 -21.82 25.39
N ASN A 401 14.75 -20.57 25.30
CA ASN A 401 14.72 -19.63 26.43
C ASN A 401 13.27 -19.28 26.83
N MET A 402 12.41 -19.01 25.85
CA MET A 402 10.98 -18.79 26.08
C MET A 402 10.32 -20.02 26.70
N LYS A 403 10.60 -21.23 26.19
CA LYS A 403 10.08 -22.48 26.74
C LYS A 403 10.44 -22.67 28.21
N LYS A 404 11.65 -22.28 28.63
CA LYS A 404 12.07 -22.33 30.05
C LYS A 404 11.19 -21.45 30.94
N LEU A 405 10.76 -20.27 30.48
CA LEU A 405 9.85 -19.40 31.24
C LEU A 405 8.50 -20.07 31.50
N PHE A 406 7.94 -20.74 30.49
CA PHE A 406 6.67 -21.48 30.65
C PHE A 406 6.79 -22.69 31.57
N ILE A 407 7.95 -23.37 31.57
CA ILE A 407 8.22 -24.46 32.51
C ILE A 407 8.29 -23.95 33.95
N LEU A 408 8.97 -22.82 34.20
CA LEU A 408 9.10 -22.24 35.55
C LEU A 408 7.73 -21.80 36.11
N THR A 409 6.93 -21.09 35.32
CA THR A 409 5.58 -20.66 35.69
C THR A 409 4.59 -21.80 35.90
N SER A 410 4.83 -22.97 35.31
CA SER A 410 4.04 -24.18 35.58
C SER A 410 4.38 -24.88 36.90
N LYS A 411 5.57 -24.61 37.46
CA LYS A 411 6.02 -25.16 38.74
C LYS A 411 5.55 -24.30 39.93
N ASP A 412 5.53 -22.98 39.78
CA ASP A 412 5.06 -22.04 40.81
C ASP A 412 3.55 -22.12 41.14
N LYS A 413 2.77 -22.93 40.40
CA LYS A 413 1.35 -23.21 40.70
C LYS A 413 1.12 -24.46 41.56
N ASN A 414 2.18 -25.23 41.83
CA ASN A 414 2.12 -26.47 42.60
C ASN A 414 2.78 -26.35 43.99
N GLU A 415 3.15 -25.12 44.39
CA GLU A 415 3.47 -24.72 45.77
C GLU A 415 2.38 -23.75 46.25
#